data_AF-A0AAN7Y0F5-F1
#
_entry.id   AF-A0AAN7Y0F5-F1
#
_cell.length_a   1.000
_cell.length_b   1.000
_cell.length_c   1.000
_cell.angle_alpha   90.00
_cell.angle_beta   90.00
_cell.angle_gamma   90.00
#
_symmetry.space_group_name_H-M   'P 1'
#
loop_
_entity.id
_entity.type
_entity.pdbx_description
1 polymer ?
#
loop_
_entity_poly.entity_id
_entity_poly.type
_entity_poly.pdbx_seq_one_letter_code
_entity_poly.pdbx_strand_id
1 'polypeptide(L)'
;MLELNKVVLLLSVLASAALGQGPLRTRSKSDRSRRAALNTFTDSQTTGVTEWTSWFNIDHPGGNGDYERLEAIRFYYRERVCARPMAMEARTTDWVAAADTGEVVHSSLEKGFWCINREQPTGRICSNYHVRFQCPPGSS
;
A
#
# COMPACT_ATOMS: atom_id res chain seq x y z
N MET A 1 -39.43 23.14 31.56
CA MET A 1 -40.59 23.66 30.81
C MET A 1 -40.49 23.01 29.42
N LEU A 2 -41.12 21.85 29.13
CA LEU A 2 -42.57 21.61 28.96
C LEU A 2 -43.17 22.75 28.09
N GLU A 3 -43.69 22.57 26.87
CA GLU A 3 -44.64 21.54 26.42
C GLU A 3 -44.70 21.36 24.89
N LEU A 4 -45.04 20.12 24.56
CA LEU A 4 -45.63 19.58 23.33
C LEU A 4 -47.15 19.92 23.30
N ASN A 5 -47.67 20.54 22.22
CA ASN A 5 -49.04 20.36 21.66
C ASN A 5 -49.60 21.64 21.00
N LYS A 6 -49.85 21.56 19.68
CA LYS A 6 -50.96 22.19 18.94
C LYS A 6 -51.05 21.42 17.60
N VAL A 7 -52.13 20.83 17.09
CA VAL A 7 -53.55 20.67 17.41
C VAL A 7 -54.00 19.45 16.59
N VAL A 8 -54.78 18.54 17.18
CA VAL A 8 -55.49 17.45 16.50
C VAL A 8 -56.85 17.94 16.02
N LEU A 9 -57.23 17.68 14.76
CA LEU A 9 -58.62 17.66 14.26
C LEU A 9 -58.65 16.88 12.91
N LEU A 10 -58.89 15.56 12.86
CA LEU A 10 -60.16 14.83 12.64
C LEU A 10 -60.94 15.32 11.39
N LEU A 11 -61.27 14.48 10.38
CA LEU A 11 -62.42 13.53 10.31
C LEU A 11 -62.28 12.65 9.02
N SER A 12 -62.16 11.31 9.08
CA SER A 12 -63.18 10.22 9.01
C SER A 12 -63.93 9.99 7.67
N VAL A 13 -63.73 8.82 7.00
CA VAL A 13 -64.78 8.03 6.32
C VAL A 13 -64.38 6.52 6.25
N LEU A 14 -65.36 5.65 6.52
CA LEU A 14 -65.36 4.18 6.56
C LEU A 14 -65.53 3.52 5.17
N ALA A 15 -65.03 2.30 4.94
CA ALA A 15 -65.78 1.22 4.24
C ALA A 15 -65.00 -0.12 4.10
N SER A 16 -65.67 -1.17 4.61
CA SER A 16 -65.87 -2.51 4.02
C SER A 16 -64.73 -3.55 3.90
N ALA A 17 -65.04 -4.70 4.49
CA ALA A 17 -64.33 -5.97 4.42
C ALA A 17 -64.31 -6.60 3.02
N ALA A 18 -63.24 -7.35 2.73
CA ALA A 18 -63.24 -8.41 1.72
C ALA A 18 -62.43 -9.62 2.23
N LEU A 19 -63.11 -10.77 2.32
CA LEU A 19 -62.52 -12.09 2.50
C LEU A 19 -61.80 -12.52 1.22
N GLY A 20 -60.62 -13.11 1.33
CA GLY A 20 -59.93 -13.74 0.19
C GLY A 20 -58.85 -14.71 0.65
N GLN A 21 -59.19 -16.00 0.72
CA GLN A 21 -58.24 -17.11 0.86
C GLN A 21 -57.65 -17.43 -0.53
N GLY A 22 -56.34 -17.62 -0.62
CA GLY A 22 -55.65 -18.10 -1.83
C GLY A 22 -54.23 -18.57 -1.50
N PRO A 23 -53.69 -19.60 -2.18
CA PRO A 23 -52.78 -20.57 -1.58
C PRO A 23 -51.30 -20.15 -1.58
N LEU A 24 -50.59 -20.59 -0.54
CA LEU A 24 -49.13 -20.63 -0.44
C LEU A 24 -48.53 -21.40 -1.62
N ARG A 25 -47.96 -20.70 -2.60
CA ARG A 25 -47.07 -21.28 -3.59
C ARG A 25 -45.65 -21.37 -3.03
N THR A 26 -45.23 -22.57 -2.66
CA THR A 26 -43.83 -22.91 -2.39
C THR A 26 -43.04 -22.81 -3.71
N ARG A 27 -42.08 -21.87 -3.80
CA ARG A 27 -41.14 -21.82 -4.93
C ARG A 27 -39.75 -22.23 -4.46
N SER A 28 -39.31 -23.35 -5.03
CA SER A 28 -38.07 -24.10 -4.79
C SER A 28 -36.81 -23.24 -4.90
N LYS A 29 -35.94 -23.33 -3.88
CA LYS A 29 -34.55 -22.84 -3.87
C LYS A 29 -33.67 -23.84 -4.65
N SER A 30 -33.61 -23.77 -5.98
CA SER A 30 -32.65 -24.64 -6.72
C SER A 30 -31.91 -24.01 -7.90
N ASP A 31 -32.15 -22.75 -8.28
CA ASP A 31 -31.51 -22.17 -9.48
C ASP A 31 -30.36 -21.19 -9.22
N ARG A 32 -29.97 -20.95 -7.96
CA ARG A 32 -28.87 -20.01 -7.64
C ARG A 32 -27.47 -20.64 -7.72
N SER A 33 -27.37 -21.98 -7.80
CA SER A 33 -26.10 -22.70 -7.68
C SER A 33 -25.31 -22.81 -8.99
N ARG A 34 -25.94 -22.60 -10.16
CA ARG A 34 -25.31 -22.87 -11.47
C ARG A 34 -24.68 -21.65 -12.17
N ARG A 35 -24.81 -20.43 -11.63
CA ARG A 35 -24.20 -19.21 -12.22
C ARG A 35 -22.99 -18.67 -11.45
N ALA A 36 -22.60 -19.31 -10.35
CA ALA A 36 -21.43 -18.93 -9.56
C ALA A 36 -20.13 -19.65 -9.97
N ALA A 37 -20.17 -20.52 -10.99
CA ALA A 37 -19.03 -21.34 -11.42
C ALA A 37 -18.41 -20.88 -12.76
N LEU A 38 -18.63 -19.61 -13.15
CA LEU A 38 -18.01 -19.02 -14.34
C LEU A 38 -17.57 -17.58 -14.04
N ASN A 39 -16.81 -17.44 -12.96
CA ASN A 39 -15.93 -16.30 -12.71
C ASN A 39 -14.82 -16.80 -11.78
N THR A 40 -14.13 -17.85 -12.22
CA THR A 40 -12.79 -18.14 -11.75
C THR A 40 -11.90 -17.10 -12.40
N PHE A 41 -11.98 -15.88 -11.86
CA PHE A 41 -10.92 -14.90 -11.98
C PHE A 41 -9.63 -15.67 -11.70
N THR A 42 -8.72 -15.65 -12.65
CA THR A 42 -7.34 -16.05 -12.45
C THR A 42 -6.78 -15.16 -11.35
N ASP A 43 -7.02 -15.51 -10.09
CA ASP A 43 -6.08 -15.24 -9.03
C ASP A 43 -4.89 -16.14 -9.32
N SER A 44 -4.11 -15.67 -10.31
CA SER A 44 -2.79 -16.22 -10.57
C SER A 44 -2.01 -15.88 -9.33
N GLN A 45 -1.97 -16.88 -8.44
CA GLN A 45 -1.08 -17.03 -7.32
C GLN A 45 0.33 -16.58 -7.73
N THR A 46 0.58 -15.27 -7.67
CA THR A 46 1.88 -14.65 -7.90
C THR A 46 2.60 -14.61 -6.55
N THR A 47 2.61 -15.74 -5.85
CA THR A 47 3.36 -15.87 -4.61
C THR A 47 4.80 -16.16 -5.01
N GLY A 48 5.60 -15.09 -5.15
CA GLY A 48 7.05 -15.20 -5.23
C GLY A 48 7.74 -14.41 -6.35
N VAL A 49 7.01 -13.76 -7.27
CA VAL A 49 7.64 -12.87 -8.25
C VAL A 49 7.81 -11.51 -7.59
N THR A 50 9.04 -10.99 -7.54
CA THR A 50 9.34 -9.61 -7.16
C THR A 50 10.14 -8.96 -8.27
N GLU A 51 10.03 -7.64 -8.39
CA GLU A 51 10.73 -6.85 -9.40
C GLU A 51 11.59 -5.80 -8.69
N TRP A 52 12.79 -5.58 -9.24
CA TRP A 52 13.66 -4.51 -8.77
C TRP A 52 13.25 -3.19 -9.43
N THR A 53 13.15 -2.13 -8.62
CA THR A 53 13.01 -0.77 -9.13
C THR A 53 14.24 -0.35 -9.94
N SER A 54 14.14 0.76 -10.67
CA SER A 54 15.32 1.54 -11.07
C SER A 54 16.12 1.99 -9.84
N TRP A 55 17.37 2.38 -10.06
CA TRP A 55 18.20 2.99 -9.01
C TRP A 55 17.76 4.42 -8.70
N PHE A 56 17.82 4.78 -7.42
CA PHE A 56 17.56 6.10 -6.88
C PHE A 56 18.85 6.62 -6.24
N ASN A 57 19.21 7.85 -6.60
CA ASN A 57 20.21 8.67 -5.93
C ASN A 57 19.50 10.01 -5.69
N ILE A 58 19.11 10.30 -4.45
CA ILE A 58 18.40 11.53 -4.09
C ILE A 58 19.27 12.51 -3.32
N ASP A 59 20.36 12.02 -2.73
CA ASP A 59 21.31 12.84 -1.99
C ASP A 59 22.69 12.73 -2.63
N HIS A 60 23.57 13.68 -2.30
CA HIS A 60 24.98 13.60 -2.66
C HIS A 60 25.79 13.71 -1.38
N PRO A 61 26.98 13.08 -1.31
CA PRO A 61 27.81 13.12 -0.12
C PRO A 61 28.21 14.57 0.18
N GLY A 62 27.66 15.10 1.25
CA GLY A 62 27.78 16.51 1.62
C GLY A 62 27.25 16.76 3.02
N GLY A 63 27.63 17.89 3.62
CA GLY A 63 27.24 18.20 5.00
C GLY A 63 27.57 17.07 5.98
N ASN A 64 26.55 16.35 6.44
CA ASN A 64 26.67 15.30 7.45
C ASN A 64 26.81 13.87 6.91
N GLY A 65 26.66 13.61 5.61
CA GLY A 65 26.70 12.25 5.08
C GLY A 65 26.07 12.13 3.69
N ASP A 66 25.53 10.94 3.43
CA ASP A 66 24.77 10.61 2.23
C ASP A 66 23.50 9.84 2.61
N TYR A 67 22.33 10.31 2.18
CA TYR A 67 21.03 9.91 2.72
C TYR A 67 20.01 9.52 1.65
N GLU A 68 20.04 8.26 1.24
CA GLU A 68 19.04 7.63 0.36
C GLU A 68 17.76 7.22 1.14
N ARG A 69 17.07 8.23 1.69
CA ARG A 69 15.85 8.06 2.51
C ARG A 69 14.64 7.66 1.69
N LEU A 70 13.95 6.60 2.11
CA LEU A 70 12.75 6.10 1.42
C LEU A 70 11.61 7.14 1.35
N GLU A 71 11.44 7.96 2.40
CA GLU A 71 10.44 9.03 2.41
C GLU A 71 10.72 10.08 1.32
N ALA A 72 11.97 10.52 1.20
CA ALA A 72 12.37 11.48 0.17
C ALA A 72 12.31 10.87 -1.23
N ILE A 73 12.67 9.59 -1.41
CA ILE A 73 12.49 8.87 -2.67
C ILE A 73 11.00 8.86 -3.07
N ARG A 74 10.08 8.56 -2.15
CA ARG A 74 8.62 8.62 -2.40
C ARG A 74 8.14 10.03 -2.72
N PHE A 75 8.72 11.05 -2.09
CA PHE A 75 8.39 12.44 -2.37
C PHE A 75 8.75 12.83 -3.80
N TYR A 76 9.97 12.53 -4.25
CA TYR A 76 10.46 12.93 -5.58
C TYR A 76 9.99 12.01 -6.70
N TYR A 77 9.86 10.71 -6.45
CA TYR A 77 9.58 9.69 -7.48
C TYR A 77 8.21 9.02 -7.36
N ARG A 78 7.41 9.37 -6.35
CA ARG A 78 6.02 8.91 -6.16
C ARG A 78 5.90 7.38 -6.19
N GLU A 79 5.16 6.86 -7.16
CA GLU A 79 4.76 5.46 -7.29
C GLU A 79 5.87 4.56 -7.85
N ARG A 80 7.07 5.10 -8.14
CA ARG A 80 8.23 4.31 -8.61
C ARG A 80 8.82 3.35 -7.57
N VAL A 81 8.32 3.42 -6.34
CA VAL A 81 8.66 2.48 -5.28
C VAL A 81 7.38 2.10 -4.54
N CYS A 82 7.22 0.80 -4.31
CA CYS A 82 6.05 0.27 -3.63
C CYS A 82 5.94 0.76 -2.17
N ALA A 83 4.72 0.68 -1.63
CA ALA A 83 4.42 1.05 -0.26
C ALA A 83 5.17 0.21 0.79
N ARG A 84 5.54 -1.03 0.47
CA ARG A 84 6.30 -1.92 1.36
C ARG A 84 7.37 -2.68 0.57
N PRO A 85 8.59 -2.14 0.50
CA PRO A 85 9.73 -2.85 -0.08
C PRO A 85 9.98 -4.17 0.63
N MET A 86 10.35 -5.19 -0.15
CA MET A 86 10.66 -6.54 0.36
C MET A 86 12.16 -6.76 0.53
N ALA A 87 12.96 -6.06 -0.27
CA ALA A 87 14.42 -6.02 -0.16
C ALA A 87 14.94 -4.66 -0.62
N MET A 88 16.20 -4.36 -0.29
CA MET A 88 16.90 -3.18 -0.75
C MET A 88 18.33 -3.57 -1.11
N GLU A 89 18.86 -2.94 -2.14
CA GLU A 89 20.27 -3.00 -2.51
C GLU A 89 20.83 -1.58 -2.54
N ALA A 90 22.04 -1.41 -2.02
CA ALA A 90 22.78 -0.15 -2.01
C ALA A 90 24.16 -0.34 -2.62
N ARG A 91 24.57 0.57 -3.50
CA ARG A 91 25.89 0.61 -4.12
C ARG A 91 26.39 2.04 -4.19
N THR A 92 27.70 2.22 -4.26
CA THR A 92 28.26 3.52 -4.63
C THR A 92 27.96 3.81 -6.10
N THR A 93 28.06 5.07 -6.53
CA THR A 93 27.97 5.46 -7.95
C THR A 93 29.05 4.82 -8.84
N ASP A 94 30.11 4.28 -8.23
CA ASP A 94 31.14 3.47 -8.88
C ASP A 94 30.81 1.96 -8.86
N TRP A 95 29.57 1.60 -8.53
CA TRP A 95 29.02 0.25 -8.50
C TRP A 95 29.59 -0.71 -7.45
N VAL A 96 30.31 -0.20 -6.45
CA VAL A 96 30.81 -0.98 -5.32
C VAL A 96 29.65 -1.26 -4.36
N ALA A 97 29.44 -2.52 -3.96
CA ALA A 97 28.41 -2.85 -2.98
C ALA A 97 28.72 -2.18 -1.64
N ALA A 98 27.70 -1.67 -0.94
CA ALA A 98 27.90 -0.96 0.33
C ALA A 98 28.62 -1.79 1.40
N ALA A 99 28.46 -3.12 1.38
CA ALA A 99 29.17 -4.03 2.28
C ALA A 99 30.69 -4.12 2.00
N ASP A 100 31.11 -3.81 0.77
CA ASP A 100 32.49 -3.94 0.31
C ASP A 100 33.28 -2.63 0.40
N THR A 101 32.64 -1.51 0.77
CA THR A 101 33.31 -0.18 0.83
C THR A 101 34.16 0.02 2.08
N GLY A 102 33.93 -0.78 3.12
CA GLY A 102 34.51 -0.59 4.46
C GLY A 102 33.94 0.60 5.23
N GLU A 103 32.86 1.21 4.76
CA GLU A 103 32.19 2.34 5.39
C GLU A 103 31.17 1.87 6.45
N VAL A 104 30.96 2.66 7.49
CA VAL A 104 29.87 2.44 8.44
C VAL A 104 28.59 2.95 7.78
N VAL A 105 27.73 2.01 7.40
CA VAL A 105 26.48 2.28 6.69
C VAL A 105 25.29 1.70 7.43
N HIS A 106 24.12 2.28 7.18
CA HIS A 106 22.87 1.88 7.82
C HIS A 106 21.78 1.66 6.77
N SER A 107 20.91 0.70 7.03
CA SER A 107 19.83 0.35 6.12
C SER A 107 18.60 -0.15 6.86
N SER A 108 17.43 0.25 6.41
CA SER A 108 16.14 -0.31 6.83
C SER A 108 15.14 -0.19 5.67
N LEU A 109 14.33 -1.24 5.46
CA LEU A 109 13.28 -1.20 4.43
C LEU A 109 12.22 -0.12 4.68
N GLU A 110 12.11 0.38 5.91
CA GLU A 110 11.18 1.46 6.27
C GLU A 110 11.80 2.85 6.09
N LYS A 111 13.11 2.98 6.31
CA LYS A 111 13.82 4.28 6.32
C LYS A 111 14.66 4.55 5.09
N GLY A 112 15.01 3.52 4.32
CA GLY A 112 15.99 3.58 3.24
C GLY A 112 17.41 3.31 3.73
N PHE A 113 18.38 3.90 3.05
CA PHE A 113 19.81 3.75 3.33
C PHE A 113 20.42 5.09 3.76
N TRP A 114 21.44 5.06 4.60
CA TRP A 114 22.20 6.26 4.92
C TRP A 114 23.61 5.94 5.41
N CYS A 115 24.50 6.88 5.16
CA CYS A 115 25.86 6.94 5.66
C CYS A 115 26.06 8.27 6.40
N ILE A 116 26.82 8.27 7.50
CA ILE A 116 27.07 9.47 8.32
C ILE A 116 28.56 9.75 8.40
N ASN A 117 29.01 10.92 7.94
CA ASN A 117 30.42 11.31 7.90
C ASN A 117 31.13 11.17 9.24
N ARG A 118 30.44 11.49 10.35
CA ARG A 118 31.01 11.43 11.71
C ARG A 118 31.23 10.02 12.24
N GLU A 119 30.63 9.01 11.63
CA GLU A 119 30.77 7.61 12.03
C GLU A 119 31.89 6.91 11.27
N GLN A 120 32.46 7.57 10.25
CA GLN A 120 33.46 6.97 9.40
C GLN A 120 34.84 6.95 10.04
N PRO A 121 35.57 5.83 9.90
CA PRO A 121 36.93 5.74 10.43
C PRO A 121 37.83 6.77 9.76
N THR A 122 38.77 7.31 10.52
CA THR A 122 39.82 8.22 10.03
C THR A 122 39.33 9.52 9.39
N GLY A 123 38.08 9.93 9.64
CA GLY A 123 37.51 11.18 9.10
C GLY A 123 37.23 11.12 7.60
N ARG A 124 37.11 9.92 7.02
CA ARG A 124 36.63 9.71 5.66
C ARG A 124 35.20 10.27 5.53
N ILE A 125 34.88 10.86 4.38
CA ILE A 125 33.49 11.22 4.05
C ILE A 125 32.79 10.05 3.38
N CYS A 126 31.48 9.97 3.54
CA CYS A 126 30.65 8.98 2.86
C CYS A 126 30.88 9.00 1.36
N SER A 127 30.90 7.81 0.76
CA SER A 127 30.80 7.66 -0.69
C SER A 127 29.41 8.12 -1.17
N ASN A 128 29.28 8.39 -2.46
CA ASN A 128 27.98 8.70 -3.08
C ASN A 128 27.25 7.38 -3.35
N TYR A 129 26.10 7.15 -2.72
CA TYR A 129 25.35 5.91 -2.88
C TYR A 129 24.11 6.08 -3.76
N HIS A 130 23.64 4.97 -4.28
CA HIS A 130 22.32 4.84 -4.86
C HIS A 130 21.71 3.52 -4.41
N VAL A 131 20.38 3.51 -4.32
CA VAL A 131 19.60 2.37 -3.85
C VAL A 131 18.56 1.91 -4.85
N ARG A 132 18.22 0.63 -4.80
CA ARG A 132 17.03 0.09 -5.45
C ARG A 132 16.30 -0.84 -4.50
N PHE A 133 15.01 -1.05 -4.74
CA PHE A 133 14.15 -1.83 -3.88
C PHE A 133 13.53 -2.99 -4.65
N GLN A 134 13.26 -4.11 -3.98
CA GLN A 134 12.36 -5.13 -4.52
C GLN A 134 10.93 -4.83 -4.10
N CYS A 135 10.04 -4.91 -5.07
CA CYS A 135 8.61 -4.70 -4.92
C CYS A 135 7.82 -5.85 -5.53
N PRO A 136 6.56 -6.07 -5.11
CA PRO A 136 5.64 -6.93 -5.84
C PRO A 136 5.49 -6.48 -7.30
N PRO A 137 5.16 -7.38 -8.25
CA PRO A 137 5.04 -7.04 -9.65
C PRO A 137 3.92 -6.00 -9.84
N GLY A 138 4.16 -5.03 -10.72
CA GLY A 138 3.20 -3.95 -10.99
C GLY A 138 3.01 -2.94 -9.85
N SER A 139 3.93 -2.88 -8.88
CA SER A 139 3.92 -1.90 -7.78
C SER A 139 5.15 -0.99 -7.72
N SER A 140 5.94 -0.96 -8.80
CA SER A 140 7.18 -0.18 -8.97
C SER A 140 7.23 0.54 -10.31
#